data_AF-A0A8D0D219-F1
#
_entry.id   AF-A0A8D0D219-F1
#
_cell.length_a   1.000
_cell.length_b   1.000
_cell.length_c   1.000
_cell.angle_alpha   90.00
_cell.angle_beta   90.00
_cell.angle_gamma   90.00
#
_symmetry.space_group_name_H-M   'P 1'
#
loop_
_entity.id
_entity.type
_entity.pdbx_description
1 polymer ?
#
loop_
_entity_poly.entity_id
_entity_poly.type
_entity_poly.pdbx_seq_one_letter_code
_entity_poly.pdbx_strand_id
1 'polypeptide(L)'
;ENECNQKLNIGTGRPPVGNRVTVVLGAQWGDEGKGKVVDLLAQDADMVCRCQGGNNAGHTVVVDSVEYDFHLLPSGIINPKVTAFIGNGVVIHLPGLFEEAEKNESKGKDWEKRLIISDRAHIVFDFHQAVDGVQEQQRQEQAGKNLGTTKKGIGPVYSAKAARSGLRICDLLADFTQFSERYKALAQQYKGMYPTLEIDIEGELIKLKNYVERIKHMVRDGVHYMYEALHGPPKKILVEGANAALLDIDFGTYPFVTSSNCTVGGVCTGLGMPPQNVGEVYGVVKAYTTRVGIGAFPSEQSNEIGELLQTRGKEVGVTTGRKRRCGWLDLVLIKYAHMINGFTALALTKLDILDVFAEIKVGVSYKVDNQTIPYFPANQEVLQHVEVQYETLPGWNSDTSAVRSFEELPENAQKYVHFIEGHVGVPGTIVHTHTHTHTHTYTHRHRHAHTHRYTHTHTHTHTLMHRK
;
A
#
# COMPACT_ATOMS: atom_id res chain seq x y z
N GLU A 1 10.53 -59.70 16.01
CA GLU A 1 10.57 -59.46 14.56
C GLU A 1 9.44 -58.48 14.27
N ASN A 2 9.71 -57.19 14.31
CA ASN A 2 10.38 -56.34 13.30
C ASN A 2 9.32 -55.65 12.44
N GLU A 3 9.56 -54.36 12.20
CA GLU A 3 8.87 -53.48 11.26
C GLU A 3 7.59 -52.81 11.75
N CYS A 4 7.75 -51.62 12.35
CA CYS A 4 7.35 -50.37 11.69
C CYS A 4 7.73 -49.15 12.56
N ASN A 5 9.03 -48.92 12.74
CA ASN A 5 9.54 -47.62 13.21
C ASN A 5 10.36 -47.03 12.07
N GLN A 6 9.69 -46.68 10.97
CA GLN A 6 10.27 -45.76 9.98
C GLN A 6 10.35 -44.39 10.66
N LYS A 7 11.48 -44.11 11.30
CA LYS A 7 11.89 -42.73 11.59
C LYS A 7 11.87 -42.00 10.26
N LEU A 8 10.93 -41.07 10.09
CA LEU A 8 10.98 -40.07 9.03
C LEU A 8 12.34 -39.40 9.13
N ASN A 9 13.26 -39.82 8.26
CA ASN A 9 14.60 -39.26 8.17
C ASN A 9 14.45 -37.95 7.41
N ILE A 10 13.92 -36.92 8.10
CA ILE A 10 13.73 -35.58 7.54
C ILE A 10 15.13 -35.01 7.38
N GLY A 11 15.68 -35.10 6.17
CA GLY A 11 16.97 -34.50 5.82
C GLY A 11 17.02 -33.06 6.33
N THR A 12 18.05 -32.74 7.11
CA THR A 12 18.15 -31.52 7.93
C THR A 12 18.43 -30.25 7.13
N GLY A 13 18.42 -30.30 5.80
CA GLY A 13 18.66 -29.15 4.94
C GLY A 13 17.35 -28.60 4.38
N ARG A 14 16.80 -27.53 4.98
CA ARG A 14 15.82 -26.71 4.26
C ARG A 14 16.55 -26.07 3.07
N PRO A 15 15.96 -26.05 1.85
CA PRO A 15 16.58 -25.35 0.73
C PRO A 15 16.81 -23.87 1.09
N PRO A 16 17.89 -23.25 0.59
CA PRO A 16 18.14 -21.84 0.83
C PRO A 16 16.97 -21.03 0.30
N VAL A 17 16.49 -20.08 1.12
CA VAL A 17 15.31 -19.26 0.80
C VAL A 17 15.55 -18.34 -0.39
N GLY A 18 16.81 -18.00 -0.70
CA GLY A 18 17.16 -17.01 -1.73
C GLY A 18 17.01 -15.57 -1.22
N ASN A 19 16.81 -14.63 -2.14
CA ASN A 19 16.52 -13.24 -1.85
C ASN A 19 15.22 -13.11 -1.06
N ARG A 20 15.21 -12.18 -0.10
CA ARG A 20 14.00 -11.77 0.59
C ARG A 20 13.48 -10.46 0.03
N VAL A 21 12.16 -10.29 0.03
CA VAL A 21 11.50 -9.05 -0.37
C VAL A 21 11.29 -8.14 0.84
N THR A 22 11.58 -6.85 0.66
CA THR A 22 11.20 -5.79 1.60
C THR A 22 9.83 -5.25 1.19
N VAL A 23 8.91 -5.10 2.13
CA VAL A 23 7.52 -4.71 1.87
C VAL A 23 7.20 -3.41 2.61
N VAL A 24 6.52 -2.48 1.93
CA VAL A 24 5.98 -1.25 2.53
C VAL A 24 4.47 -1.26 2.46
N LEU A 25 3.79 -1.27 3.62
CA LEU A 25 2.32 -1.34 3.73
C LEU A 25 1.78 -0.16 4.56
N GLY A 26 0.55 0.25 4.28
CA GLY A 26 -0.14 1.29 5.05
C GLY A 26 -0.81 0.66 6.25
N ALA A 27 -0.63 1.24 7.43
CA ALA A 27 -1.17 0.67 8.68
C ALA A 27 -2.56 1.21 9.04
N GLN A 28 -3.10 2.18 8.30
CA GLN A 28 -4.36 2.88 8.60
C GLN A 28 -5.35 2.75 7.42
N TRP A 29 -6.01 3.85 7.02
CA TRP A 29 -6.96 3.93 5.90
C TRP A 29 -6.36 4.58 4.64
N GLY A 30 -5.04 4.52 4.46
CA GLY A 30 -4.38 5.14 3.31
C GLY A 30 -3.87 6.55 3.60
N ASP A 31 -3.22 7.14 2.60
CA ASP A 31 -2.63 8.49 2.68
C ASP A 31 -1.61 8.68 3.82
N GLU A 32 -0.96 7.61 4.27
CA GLU A 32 0.06 7.65 5.33
C GLU A 32 1.43 8.16 4.82
N GLY A 33 1.56 8.45 3.52
CA GLY A 33 2.83 8.87 2.94
C GLY A 33 3.78 7.72 2.58
N LYS A 34 3.24 6.53 2.30
CA LYS A 34 4.02 5.35 1.85
C LYS A 34 5.00 5.66 0.72
N GLY A 35 4.58 6.51 -0.23
CA GLY A 35 5.41 6.91 -1.37
C GLY A 35 6.79 7.44 -0.96
N LYS A 36 6.89 8.16 0.17
CA LYS A 36 8.19 8.67 0.66
C LYS A 36 9.09 7.56 1.20
N VAL A 37 8.51 6.58 1.88
CA VAL A 37 9.24 5.41 2.39
C VAL A 37 9.69 4.52 1.23
N VAL A 38 8.82 4.35 0.23
CA VAL A 38 9.14 3.60 -0.98
C VAL A 38 10.25 4.29 -1.77
N ASP A 39 10.18 5.61 -1.95
CA ASP A 39 11.21 6.36 -2.66
C ASP A 39 12.58 6.27 -1.98
N LEU A 40 12.62 6.41 -0.65
CA LEU A 40 13.84 6.18 0.15
C LEU A 40 14.45 4.81 -0.12
N LEU A 41 13.64 3.75 -0.02
CA LEU A 41 14.11 2.37 -0.17
C LEU A 41 14.40 2.01 -1.63
N ALA A 42 13.78 2.69 -2.59
CA ALA A 42 13.94 2.45 -4.02
C ALA A 42 15.29 2.97 -4.57
N GLN A 43 15.99 3.85 -3.86
CA GLN A 43 17.32 4.33 -4.25
C GLN A 43 18.33 3.17 -4.37
N ASP A 44 18.19 2.19 -3.49
CA ASP A 44 19.06 1.03 -3.38
C ASP A 44 18.44 -0.26 -3.93
N ALA A 45 17.21 -0.22 -4.45
CA ALA A 45 16.52 -1.40 -4.97
C ALA A 45 17.02 -1.79 -6.37
N ASP A 46 17.07 -3.09 -6.66
CA ASP A 46 17.26 -3.61 -8.02
C ASP A 46 15.90 -3.73 -8.75
N MET A 47 14.85 -3.98 -7.98
CA MET A 47 13.51 -4.25 -8.49
C MET A 47 12.44 -3.67 -7.55
N VAL A 48 11.45 -2.97 -8.11
CA VAL A 48 10.31 -2.45 -7.35
C VAL A 48 9.01 -3.00 -7.93
N CYS A 49 8.21 -3.61 -7.06
CA CYS A 49 7.05 -4.40 -7.46
C CYS A 49 5.75 -3.79 -6.95
N ARG A 50 4.69 -3.94 -7.74
CA ARG A 50 3.30 -3.75 -7.31
C ARG A 50 2.58 -5.10 -7.32
N CYS A 51 1.95 -5.46 -6.22
CA CYS A 51 1.34 -6.78 -6.04
C CYS A 51 -0.19 -6.79 -6.09
N GLN A 52 -0.86 -5.67 -5.80
CA GLN A 52 -2.32 -5.58 -5.80
C GLN A 52 -2.84 -4.19 -6.21
N GLY A 53 -4.17 -4.08 -6.28
CA GLY A 53 -4.88 -2.86 -6.62
C GLY A 53 -4.87 -2.57 -8.11
N GLY A 54 -5.10 -1.32 -8.48
CA GLY A 54 -4.99 -0.81 -9.85
C GLY A 54 -4.60 0.67 -9.83
N ASN A 55 -5.14 1.47 -10.74
CA ASN A 55 -4.92 2.93 -10.81
C ASN A 55 -5.77 3.73 -9.80
N ASN A 56 -6.27 3.08 -8.73
CA ASN A 56 -7.09 3.69 -7.67
C ASN A 56 -6.29 4.10 -6.43
N ALA A 57 -5.03 3.70 -6.36
CA ALA A 57 -4.05 4.24 -5.44
C ALA A 57 -3.08 5.08 -6.25
N GLY A 58 -2.59 6.17 -5.67
CA GLY A 58 -1.53 6.95 -6.28
C GLY A 58 -0.74 7.70 -5.25
N HIS A 59 0.47 8.08 -5.63
CA HIS A 59 1.34 8.93 -4.84
C HIS A 59 2.25 9.74 -5.73
N THR A 60 2.55 10.94 -5.23
CA THR A 60 3.46 11.87 -5.88
C THR A 60 4.86 11.69 -5.30
N VAL A 61 5.85 11.58 -6.17
CA VAL A 61 7.28 11.58 -5.82
C VAL A 61 7.93 12.81 -6.47
N VAL A 62 8.76 13.52 -5.74
CA VAL A 62 9.45 14.71 -6.25
C VAL A 62 10.93 14.38 -6.39
N VAL A 63 11.50 14.38 -7.60
CA VAL A 63 12.94 14.15 -7.80
C VAL A 63 13.52 15.33 -8.56
N ASP A 64 14.61 15.91 -8.04
CA ASP A 64 15.27 17.08 -8.62
C ASP A 64 14.30 18.24 -8.93
N SER A 65 13.37 18.51 -8.00
CA SER A 65 12.28 19.50 -8.13
C SER A 65 11.22 19.19 -9.21
N VAL A 66 11.23 17.98 -9.77
CA VAL A 66 10.21 17.51 -10.72
C VAL A 66 9.24 16.57 -10.01
N GLU A 67 7.95 16.91 -10.02
CA GLU A 67 6.90 16.07 -9.47
C GLU A 67 6.49 14.98 -10.47
N TYR A 68 6.41 13.74 -10.01
CA TYR A 68 5.94 12.57 -10.76
C TYR A 68 4.75 11.97 -10.03
N ASP A 69 3.67 11.69 -10.77
CA ASP A 69 2.47 11.08 -10.20
C ASP A 69 2.36 9.65 -10.70
N PHE A 70 2.39 8.70 -9.76
CA PHE A 70 2.25 7.28 -10.06
C PHE A 70 0.89 6.77 -9.61
N HIS A 71 0.31 5.89 -10.42
CA HIS A 71 -0.93 5.19 -10.12
C HIS A 71 -0.75 3.68 -10.30
N LEU A 72 -0.39 3.20 -11.50
CA LEU A 72 -0.11 1.79 -11.79
C LEU A 72 1.39 1.49 -11.79
N LEU A 73 2.22 2.41 -12.30
CA LEU A 73 3.64 2.18 -12.37
C LEU A 73 4.23 2.13 -10.95
N PRO A 74 5.04 1.10 -10.62
CA PRO A 74 5.84 1.13 -9.41
C PRO A 74 6.73 2.37 -9.40
N SER A 75 6.68 3.17 -8.34
CA SER A 75 7.32 4.49 -8.33
C SER A 75 8.84 4.47 -8.40
N GLY A 76 9.45 3.36 -7.99
CA GLY A 76 10.88 3.12 -8.19
C GLY A 76 11.33 3.18 -9.65
N ILE A 77 10.42 3.14 -10.63
CA ILE A 77 10.74 3.30 -12.06
C ILE A 77 11.45 4.63 -12.37
N ILE A 78 11.35 5.62 -11.47
CA ILE A 78 12.13 6.85 -11.47
C ILE A 78 13.63 6.56 -11.44
N ASN A 79 14.08 5.58 -10.68
CA ASN A 79 15.48 5.21 -10.63
C ASN A 79 15.82 4.45 -11.93
N PRO A 80 16.73 4.96 -12.79
CA PRO A 80 17.03 4.33 -14.08
C PRO A 80 17.65 2.94 -13.94
N LYS A 81 18.17 2.59 -12.75
CA LYS A 81 18.73 1.25 -12.44
C LYS A 81 17.68 0.24 -12.02
N VAL A 82 16.49 0.70 -11.61
CA VAL A 82 15.42 -0.17 -11.11
C VAL A 82 14.65 -0.78 -12.27
N THR A 83 14.36 -2.08 -12.13
CA THR A 83 13.33 -2.76 -12.93
C THR A 83 11.98 -2.69 -12.20
N ALA A 84 10.95 -2.18 -12.86
CA ALA A 84 9.61 -2.12 -12.33
C ALA A 84 8.84 -3.38 -12.69
N PHE A 85 8.08 -3.96 -11.75
CA PHE A 85 7.27 -5.15 -11.99
C PHE A 85 5.84 -5.01 -11.50
N ILE A 86 4.89 -5.26 -12.40
CA ILE A 86 3.46 -5.34 -12.09
C ILE A 86 3.07 -6.81 -11.98
N GLY A 87 2.75 -7.22 -10.74
CA GLY A 87 2.40 -8.59 -10.40
C GLY A 87 1.01 -9.03 -10.85
N ASN A 88 0.75 -10.34 -10.76
CA ASN A 88 -0.52 -10.95 -11.18
C ASN A 88 -1.73 -10.55 -10.31
N GLY A 89 -1.51 -10.01 -9.12
CA GLY A 89 -2.59 -9.54 -8.24
C GLY A 89 -3.14 -8.16 -8.64
N VAL A 90 -2.43 -7.42 -9.51
CA VAL A 90 -2.83 -6.10 -10.02
C VAL A 90 -3.89 -6.22 -11.12
N VAL A 91 -4.76 -5.23 -11.19
CA VAL A 91 -5.71 -5.03 -12.29
C VAL A 91 -5.33 -3.78 -13.09
N ILE A 92 -5.18 -3.92 -14.40
CA ILE A 92 -4.51 -2.93 -15.26
C ILE A 92 -5.53 -2.33 -16.22
N HIS A 93 -5.74 -1.02 -16.16
CA HIS A 93 -6.40 -0.27 -17.23
C HIS A 93 -5.34 0.14 -18.25
N LEU A 94 -5.35 -0.45 -19.45
CA LEU A 94 -4.29 -0.22 -20.44
C LEU A 94 -4.19 1.24 -20.90
N PRO A 95 -5.29 1.94 -21.26
CA PRO A 95 -5.20 3.36 -21.57
C PRO A 95 -4.60 4.16 -20.41
N GLY A 96 -5.07 3.94 -19.18
CA GLY A 96 -4.57 4.63 -18.00
C GLY A 96 -3.08 4.37 -17.71
N LEU A 97 -2.58 3.15 -17.95
CA LEU A 97 -1.16 2.83 -17.82
C LEU A 97 -0.31 3.65 -18.80
N PHE A 98 -0.69 3.67 -20.08
CA PHE A 98 0.07 4.39 -21.10
C PHE A 98 -0.04 5.91 -20.95
N GLU A 99 -1.22 6.44 -20.59
CA GLU A 99 -1.38 7.86 -20.26
C GLU A 99 -0.51 8.29 -19.07
N GLU A 100 -0.45 7.49 -18.01
CA GLU A 100 0.43 7.73 -16.87
C GLU A 100 1.90 7.72 -17.29
N ALA A 101 2.27 6.73 -18.11
CA ALA A 101 3.64 6.55 -18.54
C ALA A 101 4.11 7.69 -19.46
N GLU A 102 3.29 8.10 -20.43
CA GLU A 102 3.58 9.23 -21.34
C GLU A 102 3.69 10.57 -20.58
N LYS A 103 2.81 10.79 -19.59
CA LYS A 103 2.90 11.97 -18.71
C LYS A 103 4.21 12.01 -17.94
N ASN A 104 4.70 10.86 -17.48
CA ASN A 104 5.97 10.77 -16.75
C ASN A 104 7.19 10.74 -17.68
N GLU A 105 7.09 10.20 -18.89
CA GLU A 105 8.16 10.16 -19.89
C GLU A 105 8.51 11.55 -20.43
N SER A 106 7.51 12.44 -20.55
CA SER A 106 7.73 13.86 -20.85
C SER A 106 8.70 14.57 -19.87
N LYS A 107 8.98 13.94 -18.73
CA LYS A 107 9.89 14.40 -17.68
C LYS A 107 11.24 13.66 -17.66
N GLY A 108 11.48 12.71 -18.59
CA GLY A 108 12.81 12.26 -19.04
C GLY A 108 13.27 10.84 -18.67
N LYS A 109 12.53 9.75 -18.96
CA LYS A 109 12.97 8.37 -18.62
C LYS A 109 12.53 7.27 -19.60
N ASP A 110 13.46 6.41 -20.00
CA ASP A 110 13.25 5.13 -20.71
C ASP A 110 12.55 4.09 -19.81
N TRP A 111 11.24 4.23 -19.60
CA TRP A 111 10.47 3.35 -18.72
C TRP A 111 10.08 2.02 -19.38
N GLU A 112 9.72 2.03 -20.67
CA GLU A 112 9.20 0.85 -21.41
C GLU A 112 10.18 -0.34 -21.34
N LYS A 113 11.49 -0.07 -21.44
CA LYS A 113 12.55 -1.10 -21.40
C LYS A 113 12.71 -1.76 -20.04
N ARG A 114 12.18 -1.16 -18.97
CA ARG A 114 12.39 -1.56 -17.58
C ARG A 114 11.09 -1.93 -16.87
N LEU A 115 9.95 -1.82 -17.55
CA LEU A 115 8.68 -2.28 -17.03
C LEU A 115 8.45 -3.73 -17.44
N ILE A 116 8.21 -4.59 -16.46
CA ILE A 116 7.80 -5.97 -16.65
C ILE A 116 6.37 -6.13 -16.12
N ILE A 117 5.50 -6.77 -16.90
CA ILE A 117 4.10 -6.98 -16.57
C ILE A 117 3.84 -8.48 -16.54
N SER A 118 3.24 -8.95 -15.45
CA SER A 118 2.76 -10.32 -15.35
C SER A 118 1.65 -10.57 -16.36
N ASP A 119 1.83 -11.60 -17.19
CA ASP A 119 0.81 -12.11 -18.11
C ASP A 119 -0.50 -12.53 -17.41
N ARG A 120 -0.48 -12.78 -16.10
CA ARG A 120 -1.63 -13.18 -15.28
C ARG A 120 -2.41 -12.00 -14.67
N ALA A 121 -1.94 -10.76 -14.83
CA ALA A 121 -2.67 -9.58 -14.40
C ALA A 121 -3.99 -9.43 -15.17
N HIS A 122 -5.06 -8.98 -14.49
CA HIS A 122 -6.38 -8.80 -15.13
C HIS A 122 -6.48 -7.43 -15.79
N ILE A 123 -7.31 -7.33 -16.84
CA ILE A 123 -7.54 -6.09 -17.57
C ILE A 123 -8.80 -5.41 -17.05
N VAL A 124 -8.66 -4.13 -16.69
CA VAL A 124 -9.79 -3.22 -16.48
C VAL A 124 -10.19 -2.67 -17.85
N PHE A 125 -11.43 -2.91 -18.28
CA PHE A 125 -12.03 -2.33 -19.48
C PHE A 125 -12.79 -1.04 -19.17
N ASP A 126 -13.11 -0.24 -20.18
CA ASP A 126 -13.78 1.06 -19.95
C ASP A 126 -15.18 0.83 -19.38
N PHE A 127 -15.88 -0.23 -19.82
CA PHE A 127 -17.17 -0.61 -19.23
C PHE A 127 -17.07 -1.02 -17.75
N HIS A 128 -15.93 -1.53 -17.25
CA HIS A 128 -15.78 -1.75 -15.81
C HIS A 128 -15.80 -0.42 -15.04
N GLN A 129 -15.20 0.64 -15.59
CA GLN A 129 -15.23 1.97 -14.98
C GLN A 129 -16.65 2.56 -15.00
N ALA A 130 -17.35 2.43 -16.13
CA ALA A 130 -18.74 2.87 -16.25
C ALA A 130 -19.66 2.14 -15.25
N VAL A 131 -19.53 0.81 -15.13
CA VAL A 131 -20.28 0.00 -14.16
C VAL A 131 -20.02 0.42 -12.72
N ASP A 132 -18.76 0.71 -12.36
CA ASP A 132 -18.41 1.20 -11.02
C ASP A 132 -19.15 2.51 -10.68
N GLY A 133 -19.23 3.42 -11.66
CA GLY A 133 -20.02 4.65 -11.55
C GLY A 133 -21.51 4.40 -11.37
N VAL A 134 -22.10 3.49 -12.16
CA VAL A 134 -23.51 3.12 -12.07
C VAL A 134 -23.84 2.48 -10.73
N GLN A 135 -23.00 1.56 -10.24
CA GLN A 135 -23.20 0.91 -8.94
C GLN A 135 -23.17 1.91 -7.77
N GLU A 136 -22.27 2.90 -7.82
CA GLU A 136 -22.25 3.98 -6.83
C GLU A 136 -23.53 4.81 -6.83
N GLN A 137 -24.04 5.15 -8.02
CA GLN A 137 -25.30 5.88 -8.14
C GLN A 137 -26.49 5.07 -7.59
N GLN A 138 -26.60 3.80 -7.99
CA GLN A 138 -27.65 2.90 -7.51
C GLN A 138 -27.62 2.72 -5.99
N ARG A 139 -26.42 2.54 -5.40
CA ARG A 139 -26.26 2.45 -3.93
C ARG A 139 -26.71 3.74 -3.24
N GLN A 140 -26.34 4.89 -3.78
CA GLN A 140 -26.76 6.18 -3.24
C GLN A 140 -28.29 6.35 -3.28
N GLU A 141 -28.92 5.96 -4.38
CA GLU A 141 -30.39 6.03 -4.56
C GLU A 141 -31.14 5.06 -3.65
N GLN A 142 -30.63 3.85 -3.44
CA GLN A 142 -31.31 2.80 -2.67
C GLN A 142 -31.07 2.90 -1.16
N ALA A 143 -29.83 3.16 -0.75
CA ALA A 143 -29.40 3.08 0.65
C ALA A 143 -29.06 4.46 1.25
N GLY A 144 -29.17 5.54 0.48
CA GLY A 144 -28.76 6.89 0.90
C GLY A 144 -27.26 7.04 1.15
N LYS A 145 -26.47 6.00 0.83
CA LYS A 145 -25.04 5.89 1.16
C LYS A 145 -24.28 5.37 -0.07
N ASN A 146 -23.13 5.97 -0.35
CA ASN A 146 -22.19 5.50 -1.36
C ASN A 146 -20.98 4.84 -0.69
N LEU A 147 -20.27 3.94 -1.38
CA LEU A 147 -19.00 3.42 -0.85
C LEU A 147 -17.88 4.45 -1.01
N GLY A 148 -18.03 5.40 -1.94
CA GLY A 148 -17.00 6.37 -2.28
C GLY A 148 -15.92 5.74 -3.16
N THR A 149 -16.30 4.89 -4.11
CA THR A 149 -15.34 4.25 -5.02
C THR A 149 -14.64 5.31 -5.87
N THR A 150 -13.47 4.95 -6.40
CA THR A 150 -12.69 5.83 -7.29
C THR A 150 -13.26 5.89 -8.71
N LYS A 151 -14.31 5.10 -9.01
CA LYS A 151 -14.90 4.96 -10.35
C LYS A 151 -13.88 4.53 -11.40
N LYS A 152 -12.88 3.76 -10.97
CA LYS A 152 -11.79 3.23 -11.81
C LYS A 152 -12.03 1.78 -12.21
N GLY A 153 -13.19 1.20 -11.90
CA GLY A 153 -13.55 -0.15 -12.33
C GLY A 153 -12.90 -1.27 -11.54
N ILE A 154 -12.28 -0.94 -10.38
CA ILE A 154 -11.54 -1.88 -9.53
C ILE A 154 -12.47 -2.97 -8.97
N GLY A 155 -13.59 -2.57 -8.38
CA GLY A 155 -14.59 -3.51 -7.86
C GLY A 155 -15.14 -4.44 -8.95
N PRO A 156 -15.67 -3.90 -10.06
CA PRO A 156 -16.17 -4.70 -11.16
C PRO A 156 -15.15 -5.70 -11.73
N VAL A 157 -13.89 -5.33 -11.95
CA VAL A 157 -12.88 -6.26 -12.49
C VAL A 157 -12.50 -7.35 -11.47
N TYR A 158 -12.41 -7.04 -10.17
CA TYR A 158 -12.14 -8.06 -9.15
C TYR A 158 -13.34 -9.00 -8.99
N SER A 159 -14.57 -8.50 -9.19
CA SER A 159 -15.76 -9.35 -9.28
C SER A 159 -15.71 -10.30 -10.49
N ALA A 160 -15.32 -9.79 -11.67
CA ALA A 160 -15.12 -10.63 -12.86
C ALA A 160 -14.01 -11.67 -12.68
N LYS A 161 -12.92 -11.31 -11.99
CA LYS A 161 -11.85 -12.23 -11.57
C LYS A 161 -12.40 -13.34 -10.68
N ALA A 162 -13.16 -13.00 -9.63
CA ALA A 162 -13.77 -13.98 -8.74
C ALA A 162 -14.79 -14.88 -9.46
N ALA A 163 -15.56 -14.30 -10.39
CA ALA A 163 -16.51 -15.04 -11.23
C ALA A 163 -15.82 -15.97 -12.25
N ARG A 164 -14.52 -15.75 -12.53
CA ARG A 164 -13.72 -16.41 -13.58
C ARG A 164 -14.16 -16.04 -14.99
N SER A 165 -14.81 -14.90 -15.16
CA SER A 165 -15.23 -14.35 -16.46
C SER A 165 -14.30 -13.24 -16.97
N GLY A 166 -13.46 -12.69 -16.11
CA GLY A 166 -12.50 -11.64 -16.46
C GLY A 166 -11.43 -12.09 -17.47
N LEU A 167 -10.83 -11.11 -18.13
CA LEU A 167 -9.74 -11.31 -19.11
C LEU A 167 -8.42 -10.79 -18.56
N ARG A 168 -7.33 -11.45 -18.95
CA ARG A 168 -5.97 -11.18 -18.49
C ARG A 168 -5.07 -10.74 -19.64
N ILE A 169 -3.89 -10.24 -19.29
CA ILE A 169 -2.87 -9.82 -20.26
C ILE A 169 -2.47 -10.97 -21.19
N CYS A 170 -2.36 -12.21 -20.68
CA CYS A 170 -2.09 -13.38 -21.50
C CYS A 170 -3.17 -13.64 -22.57
N ASP A 171 -4.44 -13.36 -22.24
CA ASP A 171 -5.55 -13.55 -23.16
C ASP A 171 -5.47 -12.54 -24.31
N LEU A 172 -5.10 -11.29 -24.02
CA LEU A 172 -4.91 -10.22 -25.01
C LEU A 172 -3.77 -10.52 -26.00
N LEU A 173 -2.68 -11.12 -25.52
CA LEU A 173 -1.49 -11.41 -26.33
C LEU A 173 -1.53 -12.74 -27.09
N ALA A 174 -2.53 -13.58 -26.83
CA ALA A 174 -2.69 -14.86 -27.51
C ALA A 174 -3.39 -14.67 -28.88
N ASP A 175 -4.49 -15.38 -29.12
CA ASP A 175 -5.30 -15.21 -30.31
C ASP A 175 -6.32 -14.08 -30.12
N PHE A 176 -6.12 -12.99 -30.86
CA PHE A 176 -6.97 -11.81 -30.77
C PHE A 176 -8.43 -12.08 -31.18
N THR A 177 -8.69 -13.10 -32.01
CA THR A 177 -10.05 -13.51 -32.38
C THR A 177 -10.77 -14.10 -31.17
N GLN A 178 -10.14 -15.07 -30.49
CA GLN A 178 -10.68 -15.68 -29.27
C GLN A 178 -10.81 -14.67 -28.13
N PHE A 179 -9.85 -13.75 -28.00
CA PHE A 179 -9.95 -12.64 -27.07
C PHE A 179 -11.19 -11.78 -27.35
N SER A 180 -11.41 -11.42 -28.62
CA SER A 180 -12.54 -10.59 -29.05
C SER A 180 -13.88 -11.25 -28.75
N GLU A 181 -14.01 -12.56 -28.97
CA GLU A 181 -15.23 -13.32 -28.64
C GLU A 181 -15.52 -13.31 -27.14
N ARG A 182 -14.50 -13.58 -26.31
CA ARG A 182 -14.66 -13.58 -24.85
C ARG A 182 -14.94 -12.17 -24.32
N TYR A 183 -14.32 -11.14 -24.89
CA TYR A 183 -14.61 -9.74 -24.57
C TYR A 183 -16.06 -9.39 -24.89
N LYS A 184 -16.55 -9.76 -26.08
CA LYS A 184 -17.95 -9.56 -26.48
C LYS A 184 -18.92 -10.24 -25.52
N ALA A 185 -18.66 -11.49 -25.16
CA ALA A 185 -19.48 -12.23 -24.19
C ALA A 185 -19.53 -11.53 -22.83
N LEU A 186 -18.39 -11.09 -22.31
CA LEU A 186 -18.30 -10.35 -21.04
C LEU A 186 -19.06 -9.02 -21.11
N ALA A 187 -18.86 -8.23 -22.17
CA ALA A 187 -19.56 -6.97 -22.38
C ALA A 187 -21.09 -7.15 -22.44
N GLN A 188 -21.58 -8.20 -23.11
CA GLN A 188 -23.00 -8.53 -23.17
C GLN A 188 -23.56 -8.94 -21.80
N GLN A 189 -22.78 -9.69 -21.00
CA GLN A 189 -23.16 -10.02 -19.63
C GLN A 189 -23.36 -8.74 -18.78
N TYR A 190 -22.44 -7.78 -18.90
CA TYR A 190 -22.57 -6.49 -18.20
C TYR A 190 -23.77 -5.66 -18.70
N LYS A 191 -24.05 -5.62 -20.01
CA LYS A 191 -25.27 -4.98 -20.54
C LYS A 191 -26.54 -5.63 -20.00
N GLY A 192 -26.56 -6.94 -19.84
CA GLY A 192 -27.69 -7.66 -19.24
C GLY A 192 -27.90 -7.32 -17.75
N MET A 193 -26.82 -7.11 -16.99
CA MET A 193 -26.89 -6.69 -15.58
C MET A 193 -27.20 -5.20 -15.40
N TYR A 194 -26.76 -4.37 -16.35
CA TYR A 194 -26.90 -2.91 -16.32
C TYR A 194 -27.52 -2.42 -17.64
N PRO A 195 -28.86 -2.38 -17.76
CA PRO A 195 -29.52 -2.05 -19.01
C PRO A 195 -29.23 -0.64 -19.57
N THR A 196 -28.80 0.28 -18.72
CA THR A 196 -28.41 1.66 -19.10
C THR A 196 -26.95 1.77 -19.53
N LEU A 197 -26.19 0.67 -19.52
CA LEU A 197 -24.77 0.66 -19.85
C LEU A 197 -24.56 0.67 -21.38
N GLU A 198 -23.99 1.75 -21.87
CA GLU A 198 -23.51 1.83 -23.25
C GLU A 198 -22.07 1.33 -23.32
N ILE A 199 -21.79 0.45 -24.30
CA ILE A 199 -20.44 -0.08 -24.57
C ILE A 199 -20.23 -0.05 -26.07
N ASP A 200 -19.20 0.67 -26.51
CA ASP A 200 -18.66 0.63 -27.86
C ASP A 200 -17.68 -0.54 -27.99
N ILE A 201 -18.26 -1.72 -28.23
CA ILE A 201 -17.51 -2.98 -28.27
C ILE A 201 -16.42 -2.96 -29.34
N GLU A 202 -16.74 -2.52 -30.56
CA GLU A 202 -15.80 -2.56 -31.68
C GLU A 202 -14.71 -1.49 -31.51
N GLY A 203 -15.07 -0.28 -31.06
CA GLY A 203 -14.09 0.76 -30.77
C GLY A 203 -13.12 0.37 -29.66
N GLU A 204 -13.58 -0.24 -28.56
CA GLU A 204 -12.71 -0.75 -27.50
C GLU A 204 -11.79 -1.88 -27.99
N LEU A 205 -12.29 -2.82 -28.80
CA LEU A 205 -11.45 -3.88 -29.38
C LEU A 205 -10.36 -3.30 -30.29
N ILE A 206 -10.67 -2.30 -31.12
CA ILE A 206 -9.65 -1.62 -31.95
C ILE A 206 -8.57 -0.97 -31.06
N LYS A 207 -8.97 -0.26 -30.00
CA LYS A 207 -8.01 0.34 -29.04
C LYS A 207 -7.13 -0.73 -28.39
N LEU A 208 -7.72 -1.81 -27.90
CA LEU A 208 -7.01 -2.93 -27.26
C LEU A 208 -6.01 -3.58 -28.21
N LYS A 209 -6.40 -3.77 -29.48
CA LYS A 209 -5.50 -4.31 -30.52
C LYS A 209 -4.27 -3.44 -30.73
N ASN A 210 -4.44 -2.12 -30.71
CA ASN A 210 -3.32 -1.18 -30.87
C ASN A 210 -2.32 -1.24 -29.70
N TYR A 211 -2.76 -1.64 -28.50
CA TYR A 211 -1.88 -1.82 -27.35
C TYR A 211 -1.08 -3.13 -27.39
N VAL A 212 -1.48 -4.13 -28.19
CA VAL A 212 -0.81 -5.44 -28.25
C VAL A 212 0.67 -5.29 -28.58
N GLU A 213 1.01 -4.56 -29.65
CA GLU A 213 2.41 -4.40 -30.07
C GLU A 213 3.24 -3.62 -29.05
N ARG A 214 2.65 -2.59 -28.41
CA ARG A 214 3.34 -1.85 -27.33
C ARG A 214 3.55 -2.73 -26.10
N ILE A 215 2.56 -3.49 -25.65
CA ILE A 215 2.69 -4.21 -24.37
C ILE A 215 3.49 -5.51 -24.48
N LYS A 216 3.51 -6.16 -25.65
CA LYS A 216 4.11 -7.48 -25.86
C LYS A 216 5.54 -7.61 -25.34
N HIS A 217 6.37 -6.59 -25.51
CA HIS A 217 7.77 -6.64 -25.09
C HIS A 217 7.96 -6.52 -23.55
N MET A 218 6.98 -5.95 -22.85
CA MET A 218 6.97 -5.79 -21.39
C MET A 218 6.41 -7.03 -20.67
N VAL A 219 5.69 -7.92 -21.35
CA VAL A 219 5.00 -9.04 -20.70
C VAL A 219 5.91 -10.25 -20.53
N ARG A 220 5.86 -10.87 -19.35
CA ARG A 220 6.56 -12.12 -19.00
C ARG A 220 5.62 -13.05 -18.21
N ASP A 221 5.98 -14.34 -18.11
CA ASP A 221 5.40 -15.19 -17.07
C ASP A 221 5.82 -14.62 -15.71
N GLY A 222 4.89 -13.97 -15.03
CA GLY A 222 5.22 -13.21 -13.82
C GLY A 222 5.68 -14.08 -12.65
N VAL A 223 5.19 -15.32 -12.56
CA VAL A 223 5.54 -16.23 -11.47
C VAL A 223 6.97 -16.73 -11.68
N HIS A 224 7.30 -17.15 -12.90
CA HIS A 224 8.67 -17.55 -13.23
C HIS A 224 9.66 -16.40 -13.09
N TYR A 225 9.29 -15.21 -13.57
CA TYR A 225 10.13 -14.01 -13.46
C TYR A 225 10.44 -13.66 -12.00
N MET A 226 9.44 -13.70 -11.11
CA MET A 226 9.65 -13.50 -9.68
C MET A 226 10.48 -14.63 -9.07
N TYR A 227 10.23 -15.89 -9.45
CA TYR A 227 11.01 -17.03 -8.97
C TYR A 227 12.51 -16.89 -9.29
N GLU A 228 12.86 -16.48 -10.52
CA GLU A 228 14.24 -16.20 -10.92
C GLU A 228 14.84 -15.03 -10.14
N ALA A 229 14.06 -13.95 -9.91
CA ALA A 229 14.52 -12.84 -9.09
C ALA A 229 14.79 -13.25 -7.63
N LEU A 230 14.01 -14.18 -7.08
CA LEU A 230 14.16 -14.70 -5.72
C LEU A 230 15.32 -15.69 -5.59
N HIS A 231 15.58 -16.54 -6.58
CA HIS A 231 16.56 -17.63 -6.47
C HIS A 231 17.85 -17.41 -7.28
N GLY A 232 17.92 -16.31 -8.03
CA GLY A 232 19.11 -15.91 -8.78
C GLY A 232 20.18 -15.23 -7.91
N PRO A 233 21.06 -14.42 -8.52
CA PRO A 233 22.05 -13.63 -7.80
C PRO A 233 21.39 -12.71 -6.74
N PRO A 234 22.16 -12.26 -5.73
CA PRO A 234 21.66 -11.34 -4.72
C PRO A 234 20.97 -10.12 -5.34
N LYS A 235 19.71 -9.87 -4.96
CA LYS A 235 18.91 -8.73 -5.41
C LYS A 235 18.13 -8.13 -4.24
N LYS A 236 18.07 -6.80 -4.19
CA LYS A 236 17.19 -6.02 -3.33
C LYS A 236 15.86 -5.80 -4.03
N ILE A 237 14.83 -6.50 -3.57
CA ILE A 237 13.49 -6.45 -4.15
C ILE A 237 12.55 -5.73 -3.16
N LEU A 238 11.99 -4.61 -3.60
CA LEU A 238 11.04 -3.80 -2.83
C LEU A 238 9.63 -4.01 -3.35
N VAL A 239 8.66 -4.12 -2.45
CA VAL A 239 7.25 -4.25 -2.76
C VAL A 239 6.50 -3.02 -2.24
N GLU A 240 5.90 -2.30 -3.18
CA GLU A 240 5.06 -1.12 -2.93
C GLU A 240 3.61 -1.59 -2.70
N GLY A 241 3.15 -1.54 -1.45
CA GLY A 241 1.75 -1.86 -1.12
C GLY A 241 0.79 -0.76 -1.57
N ALA A 242 -0.27 -1.14 -2.28
CA ALA A 242 -1.39 -0.26 -2.60
C ALA A 242 -2.36 -0.13 -1.42
N ASN A 243 -2.97 1.05 -1.26
CA ASN A 243 -3.94 1.36 -0.19
C ASN A 243 -3.36 1.05 1.20
N ALA A 244 -4.13 0.49 2.13
CA ALA A 244 -3.70 0.25 3.51
C ALA A 244 -4.52 -0.86 4.18
N ALA A 245 -4.05 -1.33 5.34
CA ALA A 245 -4.62 -2.47 6.06
C ALA A 245 -6.12 -2.32 6.34
N LEU A 246 -6.60 -1.13 6.74
CA LEU A 246 -8.02 -0.94 7.05
C LEU A 246 -8.90 -0.72 5.82
N LEU A 247 -8.31 -0.74 4.63
CA LEU A 247 -8.98 -0.81 3.33
C LEU A 247 -8.89 -2.19 2.69
N ASP A 248 -8.27 -3.18 3.35
CA ASP A 248 -8.21 -4.56 2.87
C ASP A 248 -9.63 -5.16 2.74
N ILE A 249 -9.86 -5.98 1.72
CA ILE A 249 -11.18 -6.59 1.48
C ILE A 249 -11.65 -7.50 2.62
N ASP A 250 -10.73 -8.19 3.29
CA ASP A 250 -11.04 -9.15 4.36
C ASP A 250 -10.91 -8.52 5.74
N PHE A 251 -9.88 -7.70 5.93
CA PHE A 251 -9.49 -7.18 7.24
C PHE A 251 -9.82 -5.70 7.45
N GLY A 252 -10.28 -5.01 6.40
CA GLY A 252 -10.62 -3.60 6.50
C GLY A 252 -11.96 -3.35 7.16
N THR A 253 -12.36 -2.07 7.19
CA THR A 253 -13.69 -1.66 7.67
C THR A 253 -14.78 -1.95 6.65
N TYR A 254 -15.01 -3.23 6.34
CA TYR A 254 -16.02 -3.68 5.37
C TYR A 254 -17.40 -3.12 5.72
N PRO A 255 -18.19 -2.62 4.74
CA PRO A 255 -17.97 -2.67 3.29
C PRO A 255 -17.14 -1.49 2.72
N PHE A 256 -16.66 -0.57 3.55
CA PHE A 256 -15.93 0.63 3.14
C PHE A 256 -14.44 0.34 2.94
N VAL A 257 -14.15 -0.54 2.00
CA VAL A 257 -12.84 -1.11 1.71
C VAL A 257 -12.59 -1.12 0.19
N THR A 258 -11.36 -1.45 -0.22
CA THR A 258 -11.10 -1.78 -1.62
C THR A 258 -11.41 -3.25 -1.89
N SER A 259 -11.24 -3.69 -3.14
CA SER A 259 -11.54 -5.05 -3.59
C SER A 259 -10.31 -5.95 -3.67
N SER A 260 -9.22 -5.56 -3.01
CA SER A 260 -7.95 -6.28 -2.99
C SER A 260 -7.41 -6.47 -1.58
N ASN A 261 -6.53 -7.45 -1.39
CA ASN A 261 -5.78 -7.61 -0.15
C ASN A 261 -4.62 -6.61 -0.08
N CYS A 262 -4.71 -5.66 0.84
CA CYS A 262 -3.75 -4.59 1.09
C CYS A 262 -2.75 -4.93 2.20
N THR A 263 -2.81 -6.17 2.68
CA THR A 263 -1.98 -6.73 3.74
C THR A 263 -0.85 -7.62 3.18
N VAL A 264 0.06 -8.08 4.05
CA VAL A 264 1.25 -8.87 3.66
C VAL A 264 0.90 -10.15 2.89
N GLY A 265 -0.28 -10.74 3.13
CA GLY A 265 -0.77 -11.89 2.36
C GLY A 265 -0.94 -11.58 0.87
N GLY A 266 -1.33 -10.34 0.54
CA GLY A 266 -1.48 -9.84 -0.84
C GLY A 266 -0.16 -9.81 -1.61
N VAL A 267 0.98 -9.69 -0.92
CA VAL A 267 2.31 -9.78 -1.55
C VAL A 267 2.55 -11.17 -2.10
N CYS A 268 2.22 -12.21 -1.31
CA CYS A 268 2.41 -13.60 -1.72
C CYS A 268 1.50 -13.95 -2.90
N THR A 269 0.19 -13.69 -2.78
CA THR A 269 -0.79 -14.01 -3.81
C THR A 269 -0.65 -13.15 -5.06
N GLY A 270 -0.18 -11.91 -4.91
CA GLY A 270 -0.03 -10.93 -5.98
C GLY A 270 1.26 -11.05 -6.79
N LEU A 271 2.30 -11.68 -6.26
CA LEU A 271 3.58 -11.92 -6.96
C LEU A 271 3.84 -13.40 -7.26
N GLY A 272 2.99 -14.31 -6.76
CA GLY A 272 3.19 -15.75 -6.93
C GLY A 272 4.42 -16.28 -6.18
N MET A 273 4.70 -15.69 -5.01
CA MET A 273 5.88 -16.02 -4.21
C MET A 273 5.49 -16.67 -2.87
N PRO A 274 6.33 -17.55 -2.30
CA PRO A 274 6.01 -18.21 -1.06
C PRO A 274 6.37 -17.34 0.16
N PRO A 275 5.70 -17.52 1.31
CA PRO A 275 5.82 -16.61 2.44
C PRO A 275 7.22 -16.57 3.07
N GLN A 276 8.03 -17.62 2.94
CA GLN A 276 9.41 -17.61 3.46
C GLN A 276 10.32 -16.55 2.82
N ASN A 277 9.98 -16.08 1.62
CA ASN A 277 10.71 -15.03 0.93
C ASN A 277 10.32 -13.63 1.42
N VAL A 278 9.29 -13.47 2.26
CA VAL A 278 8.99 -12.18 2.89
C VAL A 278 10.07 -11.87 3.94
N GLY A 279 10.72 -10.72 3.77
CA GLY A 279 11.74 -10.20 4.67
C GLY A 279 11.19 -9.15 5.60
N GLU A 280 11.70 -7.93 5.49
CA GLU A 280 11.26 -6.80 6.29
C GLU A 280 9.89 -6.31 5.81
N VAL A 281 9.01 -5.98 6.76
CA VAL A 281 7.68 -5.44 6.51
C VAL A 281 7.53 -4.13 7.29
N TYR A 282 7.64 -3.01 6.57
CA TYR A 282 7.49 -1.68 7.13
C TYR A 282 6.01 -1.28 7.17
N GLY A 283 5.51 -1.01 8.37
CA GLY A 283 4.19 -0.42 8.58
C GLY A 283 4.27 1.10 8.56
N VAL A 284 3.73 1.75 7.52
CA VAL A 284 3.68 3.21 7.44
C VAL A 284 2.49 3.72 8.24
N VAL A 285 2.79 4.50 9.27
CA VAL A 285 1.85 5.04 10.24
C VAL A 285 1.93 6.55 10.17
N LYS A 286 0.82 7.24 9.96
CA LYS A 286 0.77 8.68 10.12
C LYS A 286 0.61 9.02 11.60
N ALA A 287 1.26 10.10 12.07
CA ALA A 287 1.22 10.53 13.47
C ALA A 287 -0.18 10.91 13.98
N TYR A 288 -1.16 10.98 13.08
CA TYR A 288 -2.58 11.12 13.35
C TYR A 288 -3.35 10.29 12.33
N THR A 289 -4.65 10.15 12.49
CA THR A 289 -5.44 9.27 11.62
C THR A 289 -6.24 10.10 10.62
N THR A 290 -6.35 9.60 9.39
CA THR A 290 -7.24 10.18 8.38
C THR A 290 -8.05 9.10 7.68
N ARG A 291 -9.23 9.48 7.21
CA ARG A 291 -10.09 8.61 6.40
C ARG A 291 -10.76 9.41 5.28
N VAL A 292 -10.85 8.82 4.10
CA VAL A 292 -11.65 9.33 2.98
C VAL A 292 -12.97 8.57 2.93
N GLY A 293 -14.06 9.29 2.69
CA GLY A 293 -15.38 8.70 2.54
C GLY A 293 -16.08 8.37 3.86
N ILE A 294 -17.18 7.64 3.74
CA ILE A 294 -18.05 7.30 4.87
C ILE A 294 -17.52 6.08 5.66
N GLY A 295 -18.22 5.75 6.74
CA GLY A 295 -17.92 4.63 7.64
C GLY A 295 -17.32 5.07 8.98
N ALA A 296 -17.25 4.14 9.93
CA ALA A 296 -16.88 4.46 11.31
C ALA A 296 -15.45 4.99 11.43
N PHE A 297 -15.25 6.03 12.23
CA PHE A 297 -13.94 6.58 12.49
C PHE A 297 -13.83 6.93 13.98
N PRO A 298 -13.44 5.95 14.82
CA PRO A 298 -13.50 6.07 16.28
C PRO A 298 -12.81 7.32 16.84
N SER A 299 -11.64 7.67 16.29
CA SER A 299 -10.84 8.80 16.77
C SER A 299 -11.07 10.12 16.02
N GLU A 300 -12.11 10.20 15.18
CA GLU A 300 -12.44 11.40 14.42
C GLU A 300 -12.64 12.62 15.34
N GLN A 301 -12.13 13.78 14.90
CA GLN A 301 -12.29 15.05 15.58
C GLN A 301 -13.13 15.99 14.71
N SER A 302 -14.45 16.01 14.95
CA SER A 302 -15.39 16.94 14.28
C SER A 302 -15.40 18.32 14.96
N ASN A 303 -14.21 18.85 15.24
CA ASN A 303 -13.97 20.11 15.96
C ASN A 303 -12.69 20.78 15.43
N GLU A 304 -12.28 21.88 16.07
CA GLU A 304 -11.11 22.69 15.68
C GLU A 304 -9.81 21.88 15.57
N ILE A 305 -9.64 20.80 16.35
CA ILE A 305 -8.48 19.92 16.28
C ILE A 305 -8.43 19.21 14.91
N GLY A 306 -9.56 18.65 14.47
CA GLY A 306 -9.63 17.95 13.18
C GLY A 306 -9.43 18.91 12.01
N GLU A 307 -9.95 20.13 12.10
CA GLU A 307 -9.72 21.18 11.10
C GLU A 307 -8.26 21.61 11.04
N LEU A 308 -7.60 21.73 12.19
CA LEU A 308 -6.18 22.08 12.29
C LEU A 308 -5.30 20.97 11.71
N LEU A 309 -5.56 19.70 12.06
CA LEU A 309 -4.89 18.53 11.46
C LEU A 309 -5.08 18.49 9.95
N GLN A 310 -6.31 18.71 9.48
CA GLN A 310 -6.64 18.73 8.05
C GLN A 310 -5.87 19.82 7.31
N THR A 311 -5.83 21.03 7.86
CA THR A 311 -5.20 22.21 7.25
C THR A 311 -3.69 22.06 7.21
N ARG A 312 -3.05 21.78 8.37
CA ARG A 312 -1.59 21.61 8.45
C ARG A 312 -1.12 20.41 7.62
N GLY A 313 -1.85 19.30 7.70
CA GLY A 313 -1.54 18.07 6.98
C GLY A 313 -1.83 18.12 5.47
N LYS A 314 -2.44 19.20 4.97
CA LYS A 314 -2.96 19.33 3.60
C LYS A 314 -3.82 18.12 3.21
N GLU A 315 -4.74 17.75 4.10
CA GLU A 315 -5.51 16.51 3.98
C GLU A 315 -6.70 16.66 3.03
N VAL A 316 -6.36 16.79 1.75
CA VAL A 316 -7.28 16.89 0.62
C VAL A 316 -6.82 15.92 -0.46
N GLY A 317 -7.75 15.19 -1.07
CA GLY A 317 -7.45 14.27 -2.16
C GLY A 317 -6.96 15.02 -3.40
N VAL A 318 -5.79 14.64 -3.92
CA VAL A 318 -5.14 15.33 -5.06
C VAL A 318 -6.00 15.25 -6.32
N THR A 319 -6.60 14.08 -6.60
CA THR A 319 -7.44 13.88 -7.78
C THR A 319 -8.88 14.37 -7.59
N THR A 320 -9.45 14.16 -6.40
CA THR A 320 -10.90 14.37 -6.16
C THR A 320 -11.22 15.71 -5.53
N GLY A 321 -10.25 16.41 -4.94
CA GLY A 321 -10.45 17.61 -4.13
C GLY A 321 -11.21 17.36 -2.82
N ARG A 322 -11.54 16.11 -2.49
CA ARG A 322 -12.32 15.79 -1.28
C ARG A 322 -11.46 15.96 -0.03
N LYS A 323 -11.96 16.74 0.93
CA LYS A 323 -11.39 16.85 2.28
C LYS A 323 -11.41 15.49 2.97
N ARG A 324 -10.29 15.12 3.60
CA ARG A 324 -10.22 13.90 4.42
C ARG A 324 -10.71 14.20 5.84
N ARG A 325 -11.44 13.26 6.42
CA ARG A 325 -11.77 13.27 7.85
C ARG A 325 -10.49 13.06 8.63
N CYS A 326 -10.31 13.80 9.72
CA CYS A 326 -9.08 13.78 10.53
C CYS A 326 -9.40 13.49 11.99
N GLY A 327 -8.50 12.77 12.65
CA GLY A 327 -8.67 12.32 14.01
C GLY A 327 -7.35 12.03 14.69
N TRP A 328 -7.38 11.80 15.99
CA TRP A 328 -6.20 11.44 16.76
C TRP A 328 -5.60 10.11 16.31
N LEU A 329 -4.32 9.87 16.65
CA LEU A 329 -3.73 8.56 16.48
C LEU A 329 -4.52 7.54 17.31
N ASP A 330 -4.77 6.39 16.71
CA ASP A 330 -5.49 5.28 17.33
C ASP A 330 -4.59 4.06 17.31
N LEU A 331 -4.19 3.58 18.48
CA LEU A 331 -3.28 2.45 18.60
C LEU A 331 -4.01 1.11 18.60
N VAL A 332 -5.33 1.08 18.78
CA VAL A 332 -6.11 -0.16 18.67
C VAL A 332 -6.07 -0.63 17.22
N LEU A 333 -6.28 0.28 16.27
CA LEU A 333 -6.20 -0.05 14.84
C LEU A 333 -4.77 -0.38 14.37
N ILE A 334 -3.74 0.30 14.90
CA ILE A 334 -2.34 0.01 14.51
C ILE A 334 -1.92 -1.36 15.04
N LYS A 335 -2.29 -1.71 16.28
CA LYS A 335 -2.06 -3.06 16.82
C LYS A 335 -2.77 -4.12 15.98
N TYR A 336 -4.03 -3.88 15.58
CA TYR A 336 -4.76 -4.78 14.71
C TYR A 336 -4.06 -4.96 13.34
N ALA A 337 -3.63 -3.86 12.70
CA ALA A 337 -2.87 -3.92 11.47
C ALA A 337 -1.53 -4.69 11.64
N HIS A 338 -0.87 -4.54 12.79
CA HIS A 338 0.34 -5.30 13.11
C HIS A 338 0.07 -6.79 13.29
N MET A 339 -1.02 -7.19 13.96
CA MET A 339 -1.40 -8.61 14.12
C MET A 339 -1.52 -9.34 12.79
N ILE A 340 -2.00 -8.65 11.75
CA ILE A 340 -2.19 -9.22 10.41
C ILE A 340 -0.89 -9.20 9.60
N ASN A 341 -0.14 -8.10 9.66
CA ASN A 341 0.98 -7.87 8.76
C ASN A 341 2.34 -8.29 9.33
N GLY A 342 2.46 -8.47 10.64
CA GLY A 342 3.71 -8.83 11.30
C GLY A 342 4.82 -7.81 11.05
N PHE A 343 4.52 -6.51 11.18
CA PHE A 343 5.48 -5.44 10.93
C PHE A 343 6.81 -5.65 11.66
N THR A 344 7.91 -5.53 10.93
CA THR A 344 9.27 -5.63 11.49
C THR A 344 9.79 -4.28 11.98
N ALA A 345 9.25 -3.19 11.42
CA ALA A 345 9.55 -1.81 11.78
C ALA A 345 8.37 -0.91 11.40
N LEU A 346 8.29 0.26 12.01
CA LEU A 346 7.30 1.28 11.65
C LEU A 346 7.98 2.46 10.93
N ALA A 347 7.23 3.12 10.06
CA ALA A 347 7.62 4.42 9.50
C ALA A 347 6.57 5.45 9.92
N LEU A 348 6.89 6.27 10.93
CA LEU A 348 6.03 7.32 11.45
C LEU A 348 6.17 8.58 10.60
N THR A 349 5.08 9.00 9.96
CA THR A 349 5.07 10.13 9.04
C THR A 349 4.25 11.31 9.56
N LYS A 350 4.57 12.50 9.02
CA LYS A 350 3.85 13.76 9.31
C LYS A 350 3.85 14.11 10.81
N LEU A 351 4.94 13.82 11.50
CA LEU A 351 5.10 14.17 12.91
C LEU A 351 5.06 15.70 13.12
N ASP A 352 5.60 16.46 12.16
CA ASP A 352 5.62 17.93 12.11
C ASP A 352 4.24 18.59 12.16
N ILE A 353 3.20 17.84 11.80
CA ILE A 353 1.82 18.33 11.87
C ILE A 353 1.41 18.52 13.33
N LEU A 354 1.99 17.76 14.25
CA LEU A 354 1.70 17.82 15.67
C LEU A 354 2.52 18.88 16.43
N ASP A 355 3.44 19.58 15.76
CA ASP A 355 4.36 20.57 16.36
C ASP A 355 3.68 21.71 17.13
N VAL A 356 2.41 21.99 16.86
CA VAL A 356 1.67 23.14 17.41
C VAL A 356 0.76 22.80 18.59
N PHE A 357 0.68 21.53 18.96
CA PHE A 357 -0.22 21.10 20.03
C PHE A 357 0.49 21.19 21.38
N ALA A 358 -0.21 21.75 22.37
CA ALA A 358 0.23 21.69 23.77
C ALA A 358 -0.02 20.30 24.40
N GLU A 359 -1.08 19.63 23.96
CA GLU A 359 -1.44 18.27 24.38
C GLU A 359 -1.88 17.47 23.16
N ILE A 360 -1.49 16.20 23.12
CA ILE A 360 -1.83 15.26 22.05
C ILE A 360 -2.54 14.07 22.67
N LYS A 361 -3.74 13.74 22.18
CA LYS A 361 -4.46 12.54 22.61
C LYS A 361 -4.15 11.36 21.71
N VAL A 362 -4.04 10.18 22.28
CA VAL A 362 -3.83 8.91 21.56
C VAL A 362 -4.84 7.87 22.05
N GLY A 363 -5.63 7.31 21.15
CA GLY A 363 -6.59 6.26 21.49
C GLY A 363 -5.85 4.96 21.80
N VAL A 364 -6.01 4.41 23.01
CA VAL A 364 -5.26 3.22 23.47
C VAL A 364 -6.13 1.98 23.68
N SER A 365 -7.44 2.17 23.88
CA SER A 365 -8.40 1.07 24.01
C SER A 365 -9.81 1.49 23.58
N TYR A 366 -10.65 0.50 23.27
CA TYR A 366 -12.06 0.71 22.98
C TYR A 366 -12.93 0.14 24.09
N LYS A 367 -14.04 0.83 24.38
CA LYS A 367 -15.15 0.31 25.16
C LYS A 367 -16.39 0.17 24.29
N VAL A 368 -17.14 -0.91 24.50
CA VAL A 368 -18.49 -1.11 23.96
C VAL A 368 -19.36 -1.50 25.14
N ASP A 369 -20.49 -0.83 25.34
CA ASP A 369 -21.40 -1.08 26.46
C ASP A 369 -20.69 -1.12 27.83
N ASN A 370 -19.80 -0.15 28.07
CA ASN A 370 -18.93 -0.03 29.26
C ASN A 370 -17.88 -1.15 29.45
N GLN A 371 -17.72 -2.07 28.51
CA GLN A 371 -16.71 -3.13 28.57
C GLN A 371 -15.54 -2.85 27.63
N THR A 372 -14.32 -2.91 28.16
CA THR A 372 -13.11 -2.81 27.34
C THR A 372 -12.95 -4.06 26.49
N ILE A 373 -12.83 -3.88 25.17
CA ILE A 373 -12.63 -4.98 24.22
C ILE A 373 -11.16 -5.11 23.82
N PRO A 374 -10.60 -6.33 23.70
CA PRO A 374 -9.21 -6.55 23.32
C PRO A 374 -9.00 -6.66 21.80
N TYR A 375 -10.04 -6.42 20.99
CA TYR A 375 -10.03 -6.61 19.54
C TYR A 375 -10.60 -5.39 18.80
N PHE A 376 -10.25 -5.27 17.52
CA PHE A 376 -10.87 -4.31 16.62
C PHE A 376 -12.20 -4.88 16.10
N PRO A 377 -13.34 -4.18 16.27
CA PRO A 377 -14.64 -4.67 15.79
C PRO A 377 -14.70 -4.85 14.28
N ALA A 378 -15.15 -6.02 13.82
CA ALA A 378 -15.36 -6.29 12.39
C ALA A 378 -16.64 -5.63 11.84
N ASN A 379 -17.69 -5.53 12.66
CA ASN A 379 -18.98 -4.97 12.26
C ASN A 379 -18.95 -3.43 12.35
N GLN A 380 -19.49 -2.74 11.32
CA GLN A 380 -19.50 -1.28 11.26
C GLN A 380 -20.33 -0.64 12.35
N GLU A 381 -21.50 -1.20 12.65
CA GLU A 381 -22.41 -0.66 13.66
C GLU A 381 -21.76 -0.72 15.03
N VAL A 382 -21.11 -1.83 15.39
CA VAL A 382 -20.31 -1.92 16.62
C VAL A 382 -19.15 -0.91 16.61
N LEU A 383 -18.40 -0.82 15.50
CA LEU A 383 -17.27 0.10 15.39
C LEU A 383 -17.71 1.58 15.50
N GLN A 384 -18.93 1.91 15.07
CA GLN A 384 -19.49 3.26 15.15
C GLN A 384 -19.88 3.66 16.58
N HIS A 385 -20.13 2.69 17.46
CA HIS A 385 -20.53 2.89 18.84
C HIS A 385 -19.41 2.69 19.86
N VAL A 386 -18.17 2.45 19.41
CA VAL A 386 -17.03 2.33 20.34
C VAL A 386 -16.76 3.67 21.02
N GLU A 387 -16.55 3.63 22.32
CA GLU A 387 -15.99 4.73 23.08
C GLU A 387 -14.47 4.58 23.14
N VAL A 388 -13.75 5.49 22.50
CA VAL A 388 -12.28 5.50 22.53
C VAL A 388 -11.79 6.02 23.88
N GLN A 389 -10.95 5.23 24.56
CA GLN A 389 -10.22 5.68 25.73
C GLN A 389 -8.89 6.27 25.29
N TYR A 390 -8.62 7.51 25.69
CA TYR A 390 -7.43 8.26 25.29
C TYR A 390 -6.43 8.35 26.42
N GLU A 391 -5.15 8.30 26.06
CA GLU A 391 -4.07 8.86 26.88
C GLU A 391 -3.67 10.22 26.33
N THR A 392 -3.50 11.20 27.22
CA THR A 392 -3.06 12.55 26.88
C THR A 392 -1.56 12.65 27.13
N LEU A 393 -0.82 12.99 26.09
CA LEU A 393 0.62 13.21 26.12
C LEU A 393 0.91 14.70 26.00
N PRO A 394 1.96 15.21 26.68
CA PRO A 394 2.39 16.58 26.46
C PRO A 394 2.92 16.73 25.03
N GLY A 395 2.47 17.77 24.33
CA GLY A 395 3.04 18.15 23.05
C GLY A 395 4.38 18.88 23.22
N TRP A 396 4.97 19.31 22.11
CA TRP A 396 6.32 19.91 22.13
C TRP A 396 6.39 21.37 21.68
N ASN A 397 5.34 21.94 21.06
CA ASN A 397 5.28 23.36 20.68
C ASN A 397 6.57 23.87 20.00
N SER A 398 7.15 23.07 19.11
CA SER A 398 8.46 23.29 18.51
C SER A 398 8.49 22.72 17.10
N ASP A 399 9.10 23.44 16.16
CA ASP A 399 9.22 23.01 14.76
C ASP A 399 10.22 21.85 14.63
N THR A 400 9.75 20.72 14.11
CA THR A 400 10.56 19.50 13.89
C THR A 400 10.94 19.30 12.42
N SER A 401 10.53 20.21 11.52
CA SER A 401 10.71 20.03 10.07
C SER A 401 12.17 19.98 9.60
N ALA A 402 13.08 20.60 10.35
CA ALA A 402 14.50 20.63 10.07
C ALA A 402 15.30 19.48 10.73
N VAL A 403 14.67 18.66 11.58
CA VAL A 403 15.33 17.58 12.32
C VAL A 403 15.84 16.49 11.38
N ARG A 404 17.07 16.00 11.60
CA ARG A 404 17.73 14.96 10.78
C ARG A 404 18.24 13.76 11.57
N SER A 405 18.25 13.84 12.90
CA SER A 405 18.56 12.72 13.80
C SER A 405 17.46 12.55 14.85
N PHE A 406 17.33 11.36 15.42
CA PHE A 406 16.26 11.11 16.41
C PHE A 406 16.53 11.89 17.69
N GLU A 407 17.81 12.04 18.03
CA GLU A 407 18.32 12.76 19.18
C GLU A 407 18.05 14.27 19.10
N GLU A 408 17.91 14.82 17.89
CA GLU A 408 17.52 16.22 17.64
C GLU A 408 16.02 16.49 17.84
N LEU A 409 15.17 15.46 17.91
CA LEU A 409 13.75 15.66 18.20
C LEU A 409 13.56 16.22 19.61
N PRO A 410 12.57 17.10 19.84
CA PRO A 410 12.17 17.50 21.19
C PRO A 410 11.87 16.27 22.06
N GLU A 411 12.17 16.34 23.36
CA GLU A 411 12.02 15.22 24.28
C GLU A 411 10.60 14.62 24.26
N ASN A 412 9.57 15.47 24.19
CA ASN A 412 8.17 15.01 24.12
C ASN A 412 7.84 14.34 22.77
N ALA A 413 8.48 14.75 21.67
CA ALA A 413 8.34 14.07 20.38
C ALA A 413 9.01 12.69 20.40
N GLN A 414 10.19 12.56 21.02
CA GLN A 414 10.84 11.26 21.24
C GLN A 414 9.97 10.34 22.10
N LYS A 415 9.40 10.88 23.20
CA LYS A 415 8.45 10.15 24.06
C LYS A 415 7.22 9.70 23.29
N TYR A 416 6.69 10.53 22.38
CA TYR A 416 5.56 10.17 21.52
C TYR A 416 5.89 8.96 20.62
N VAL A 417 7.08 8.95 20.00
CA VAL A 417 7.53 7.80 19.19
C VAL A 417 7.66 6.54 20.05
N HIS A 418 8.34 6.63 21.20
CA HIS A 418 8.49 5.48 22.10
C HIS A 418 7.16 5.00 22.70
N PHE A 419 6.20 5.90 22.89
CA PHE A 419 4.85 5.55 23.31
C PHE A 419 4.17 4.63 22.29
N ILE A 420 4.28 4.97 20.99
CA ILE A 420 3.76 4.14 19.89
C ILE A 420 4.47 2.78 19.87
N GLU A 421 5.81 2.77 19.88
CA GLU A 421 6.60 1.53 19.86
C GLU A 421 6.23 0.60 21.02
N GLY A 422 6.13 1.14 22.24
CA GLY A 422 5.79 0.39 23.45
C GLY A 422 4.39 -0.21 23.39
N HIS A 423 3.43 0.49 22.79
CA HIS A 423 2.06 0.00 22.66
C HIS A 423 1.91 -1.05 21.55
N VAL A 424 2.55 -0.84 20.40
CA VAL A 424 2.42 -1.73 19.24
C VAL A 424 3.29 -2.97 19.39
N GLY A 425 4.41 -2.86 20.12
CA GLY A 425 5.37 -3.96 20.32
C GLY A 425 6.35 -4.14 19.16
N VAL A 426 6.45 -3.17 18.25
CA VAL A 426 7.35 -3.18 17.10
C VAL A 426 8.54 -2.27 17.37
N PRO A 427 9.78 -2.79 17.39
CA PRO A 427 10.98 -1.97 17.56
C PRO A 427 11.41 -1.30 16.26
N GLY A 428 11.99 -0.10 16.36
CA GLY A 428 12.62 0.56 15.21
C GLY A 428 11.60 1.35 14.40
N THR A 429 11.55 2.65 14.68
CA THR A 429 10.66 3.58 13.98
C THR A 429 11.48 4.55 13.14
N ILE A 430 11.29 4.49 11.82
CA ILE A 430 11.76 5.54 10.91
C ILE A 430 10.83 6.75 11.13
N VAL A 431 11.40 7.92 11.44
CA VAL A 431 10.61 9.13 11.68
C VAL A 431 10.77 10.08 10.51
N HIS A 432 9.66 10.58 9.99
CA HIS A 432 9.61 11.53 8.88
C HIS A 432 8.90 12.82 9.30
N THR A 433 9.65 13.93 9.37
CA THR A 433 9.18 15.23 9.88
C THR A 433 8.94 16.30 8.79
N HIS A 434 8.81 15.97 7.50
CA HIS A 434 8.60 17.06 6.51
C HIS A 434 7.71 16.73 5.30
N THR A 435 6.92 17.71 4.85
CA THR A 435 5.97 17.53 3.74
C THR A 435 6.58 17.68 2.34
N HIS A 436 7.72 18.38 2.14
CA HIS A 436 8.18 18.77 0.78
C HIS A 436 9.59 18.33 0.34
N THR A 437 10.38 17.62 1.15
CA THR A 437 11.72 17.12 0.74
C THR A 437 12.05 15.73 1.30
N HIS A 438 12.98 15.05 0.63
CA HIS A 438 13.54 13.71 0.94
C HIS A 438 14.42 13.73 2.19
N THR A 439 13.82 13.82 3.36
CA THR A 439 14.58 13.82 4.61
C THR A 439 14.00 12.82 5.58
N HIS A 440 14.80 11.79 5.89
CA HIS A 440 14.42 10.67 6.73
C HIS A 440 15.37 10.58 7.92
N THR A 441 14.81 10.32 9.10
CA THR A 441 15.57 10.12 10.33
C THR A 441 15.49 8.65 10.75
N TYR A 442 16.65 8.02 10.93
CA TYR A 442 16.75 6.60 11.26
C TYR A 442 16.92 6.37 12.77
N THR A 443 16.24 5.36 13.30
CA THR A 443 16.65 4.70 14.55
C THR A 443 16.90 3.21 14.27
N HIS A 444 18.14 2.76 14.47
CA HIS A 444 18.46 1.34 14.54
C HIS A 444 18.83 0.99 15.98
N ARG A 445 18.11 0.05 16.60
CA ARG A 445 18.60 -0.66 17.81
C ARG A 445 18.83 -2.12 17.46
N HIS A 446 20.09 -2.54 17.40
CA HIS A 446 20.42 -3.96 17.46
C HIS A 446 20.23 -4.45 18.90
N ARG A 447 19.27 -5.36 19.13
CA ARG A 447 19.34 -6.22 20.32
C ARG A 447 20.24 -7.40 20.00
N HIS A 448 21.48 -7.34 20.44
CA HIS A 448 22.31 -8.53 20.56
C HIS A 448 21.87 -9.30 21.82
N ALA A 449 21.33 -10.50 21.64
CA ALA A 449 21.34 -11.49 22.71
C ALA A 449 22.70 -12.20 22.65
N HIS A 450 23.64 -11.82 23.53
CA HIS A 450 24.89 -12.56 23.69
C HIS A 450 25.02 -13.09 25.12
N THR A 451 25.09 -14.42 25.21
CA THR A 451 25.66 -15.15 26.35
C THR A 451 27.18 -15.02 26.33
N HIS A 452 27.69 -14.37 27.39
CA HIS A 452 29.06 -14.33 27.92
C HIS A 452 30.19 -13.52 27.24
N ARG A 453 30.68 -12.56 28.05
CA ARG A 453 32.05 -12.06 28.31
C ARG A 453 32.97 -11.83 27.10
N TYR A 454 33.00 -10.59 26.62
CA TYR A 454 34.09 -9.61 26.74
C TYR A 454 33.67 -8.34 25.98
N THR A 455 33.90 -7.16 26.55
CA THR A 455 33.52 -5.86 25.97
C THR A 455 34.60 -5.34 25.05
N HIS A 456 34.28 -5.17 23.77
CA HIS A 456 34.97 -4.23 22.88
C HIS A 456 33.94 -3.32 22.22
N THR A 457 34.09 -2.02 22.43
CA THR A 457 33.32 -0.96 21.76
C THR A 457 34.10 -0.50 20.54
N HIS A 458 33.53 -0.67 19.35
CA HIS A 458 33.97 0.03 18.14
C HIS A 458 32.81 0.88 17.62
N THR A 459 33.06 2.18 17.51
CA THR A 459 32.16 3.14 16.86
C THR A 459 32.60 3.27 15.41
N HIS A 460 31.74 2.88 14.46
CA HIS A 460 31.94 3.21 13.05
C HIS A 460 30.92 4.28 12.64
N THR A 461 31.42 5.45 12.24
CA THR A 461 30.65 6.52 11.63
C THR A 461 30.79 6.38 10.11
N HIS A 462 29.70 6.11 9.39
CA HIS A 462 29.67 6.23 7.94
C HIS A 462 29.03 7.56 7.56
N THR A 463 29.84 8.47 7.01
CA THR A 463 29.39 9.70 6.37
C THR A 463 29.51 9.49 4.86
N LEU A 464 28.38 9.32 4.17
CA LEU A 464 28.34 9.42 2.71
C LEU A 464 28.14 10.90 2.34
N MET A 465 29.25 11.63 2.26
CA MET A 465 29.31 12.87 1.49
C MET A 465 29.74 12.52 0.07
N HIS A 466 28.91 12.79 -0.93
CA HIS A 466 29.42 13.04 -2.28
C HIS A 466 29.20 14.51 -2.63
N ARG A 467 30.35 15.20 -2.82
CA ARG A 467 30.48 16.55 -3.33
C ARG A 467 30.33 16.55 -4.85
N LYS A 468 29.60 17.58 -5.30
CA LYS A 468 29.42 18.13 -6.66
C LYS A 468 28.59 17.33 -7.65
#